data_AF-A0A6N9L866-F1
#
_entry.id   AF-A0A6N9L866-F1
#
_cell.length_a   1.000
_cell.length_b   1.000
_cell.length_c   1.000
_cell.angle_alpha   90.00
_cell.angle_beta   90.00
_cell.angle_gamma   90.00
#
_symmetry.space_group_name_H-M   'P 1'
#
loop_
_entity.id
_entity.type
_entity.pdbx_description
1 polymer ?
#
loop_
_entity_poly.entity_id
_entity_poly.type
_entity_poly.pdbx_seq_one_letter_code
_entity_poly.pdbx_strand_id
1 'polypeptide(L)'
;MTPLLKLVKKQDTISLIILILLIPVVTRLNGSVNFIYILLTSNYITLILNIACLVLMYKKIMIINGINHTLITRKGYKNTKHNIYAFMIMTTLLFLAILYGFLFLVYGISQMSIKLLLMLVIYTLLFLFEISIIYLQFNRKSNILYIALPIIINLAYHYMFF
;
A
#
# COMPACT_ATOMS: atom_id res chain seq x y z
N MET A 1 14.45 6.52 -14.92
CA MET A 1 13.63 5.93 -13.83
C MET A 1 14.47 5.42 -12.64
N THR A 2 15.80 5.44 -12.69
CA THR A 2 16.72 4.89 -11.67
C THR A 2 16.97 5.69 -10.37
N PRO A 3 16.78 7.02 -10.24
CA PRO A 3 17.12 7.72 -8.99
C PRO A 3 16.07 7.56 -7.88
N LEU A 4 14.79 7.33 -8.24
CA LEU A 4 13.70 7.19 -7.26
C LEU A 4 13.75 5.84 -6.52
N LEU A 5 14.28 4.80 -7.15
CA LEU A 5 14.48 3.49 -6.52
C LEU A 5 15.52 3.54 -5.39
N LYS A 6 16.52 4.42 -5.48
CA LYS A 6 17.51 4.62 -4.40
C LYS A 6 16.91 5.21 -3.11
N LEU A 7 15.69 5.74 -3.15
CA LEU A 7 14.98 6.25 -1.97
C LEU A 7 14.39 5.13 -1.11
N VAL A 8 14.37 3.90 -1.60
CA VAL A 8 13.90 2.75 -0.82
C VAL A 8 15.06 2.27 0.07
N LYS A 9 14.95 2.51 1.38
CA LYS A 9 15.93 2.00 2.34
C LYS A 9 15.79 0.49 2.47
N LYS A 10 16.93 -0.22 2.51
CA LYS A 10 16.98 -1.68 2.70
C LYS A 10 16.28 -2.13 3.98
N GLN A 11 16.31 -1.33 5.04
CA GLN A 11 15.66 -1.64 6.31
C GLN A 11 14.13 -1.69 6.18
N ASP A 12 13.53 -0.74 5.46
CA ASP A 12 12.08 -0.70 5.24
C ASP A 12 11.59 -1.91 4.45
N THR A 13 12.37 -2.35 3.45
CA THR A 13 12.06 -3.57 2.69
C THR A 13 12.18 -4.83 3.53
N ILE A 14 13.17 -4.91 4.42
CA ILE A 14 13.34 -6.06 5.33
C ILE A 14 12.17 -6.11 6.31
N SER A 15 11.75 -4.97 6.88
CA SER A 15 10.59 -4.94 7.78
C SER A 15 9.29 -5.38 7.09
N LEU A 16 9.07 -4.97 5.84
CA LEU A 16 7.90 -5.40 5.07
C LEU A 16 7.92 -6.91 4.80
N ILE A 17 9.08 -7.46 4.45
CA ILE A 17 9.23 -8.91 4.20
C ILE A 17 8.94 -9.72 5.47
N ILE A 18 9.51 -9.31 6.61
CA ILE A 18 9.27 -9.98 7.90
C ILE A 18 7.78 -9.96 8.24
N LEU A 19 7.11 -8.83 8.02
CA LEU A 19 5.71 -8.66 8.36
C LEU A 19 4.79 -9.47 7.44
N ILE A 20 5.14 -9.62 6.16
CA ILE A 20 4.44 -10.53 5.22
C ILE A 20 4.60 -11.99 5.68
N LEU A 21 5.82 -12.40 6.04
CA LEU A 21 6.10 -13.78 6.48
C LEU A 21 5.40 -14.14 7.79
N LEU A 22 5.08 -13.15 8.62
CA LEU A 22 4.38 -13.32 9.89
C LEU A 22 2.89 -13.67 9.72
N ILE A 23 2.31 -13.37 8.55
CA ILE A 23 0.90 -13.65 8.24
C ILE A 23 0.57 -15.15 8.42
N PRO A 24 1.23 -16.11 7.74
CA PRO A 24 0.95 -17.54 7.93
C PRO A 24 1.22 -18.06 9.34
N VAL A 25 2.14 -17.42 10.07
CA VAL A 25 2.49 -17.85 11.44
C VAL A 25 1.36 -17.52 12.41
N VAL A 26 0.72 -16.36 12.26
CA VAL A 26 -0.31 -15.87 13.18
C VAL A 26 -1.71 -16.31 12.78
N THR A 27 -2.04 -16.37 11.49
CA THR A 27 -3.25 -17.08 11.03
C THR A 27 -2.96 -18.56 10.84
N ARG A 28 -2.75 -19.27 11.96
CA ARG A 28 -2.99 -20.72 12.00
C ARG A 28 -4.51 -20.96 11.94
N LEU A 29 -5.04 -21.07 10.74
CA LEU A 29 -6.44 -21.45 10.54
C LEU A 29 -6.54 -22.94 10.19
N ASN A 30 -7.30 -23.66 11.01
CA ASN A 30 -7.78 -25.01 10.75
C ASN A 30 -8.83 -24.95 9.63
N GLY A 31 -8.49 -25.42 8.42
CA GLY A 31 -9.45 -25.61 7.32
C GLY A 31 -9.22 -24.75 6.08
N SER A 32 -9.95 -25.09 5.01
CA SER A 32 -9.84 -24.56 3.64
C SER A 32 -10.35 -23.12 3.48
N VAL A 33 -9.67 -22.18 4.11
CA VAL A 33 -10.02 -20.75 4.07
C VAL A 33 -9.41 -20.05 2.84
N ASN A 34 -10.22 -19.30 2.10
CA ASN A 34 -9.82 -18.58 0.88
C ASN A 34 -8.84 -17.44 1.18
N PHE A 35 -7.85 -17.18 0.31
CA PHE A 35 -6.88 -16.10 0.52
C PHE A 35 -7.54 -14.72 0.61
N ILE A 36 -8.61 -14.48 -0.16
CA ILE A 36 -9.38 -13.22 -0.13
C ILE A 36 -10.05 -13.05 1.22
N TYR A 37 -10.54 -14.15 1.78
CA TYR A 37 -11.10 -14.14 3.12
C TYR A 37 -10.00 -13.72 4.10
N ILE A 38 -8.81 -14.30 4.12
CA ILE A 38 -7.75 -13.93 5.09
C ILE A 38 -7.21 -12.50 4.90
N LEU A 39 -7.21 -12.00 3.67
CA LEU A 39 -6.84 -10.63 3.36
C LEU A 39 -7.79 -9.63 4.02
N LEU A 40 -9.09 -9.92 3.91
CA LEU A 40 -10.16 -9.04 4.35
C LEU A 40 -10.60 -9.35 5.78
N THR A 41 -10.35 -10.59 6.24
CA THR A 41 -10.72 -11.08 7.56
C THR A 41 -9.55 -11.15 8.56
N SER A 42 -9.48 -10.15 9.44
CA SER A 42 -9.01 -10.24 10.83
C SER A 42 -7.57 -10.68 11.02
N ASN A 43 -6.70 -10.33 10.08
CA ASN A 43 -5.29 -10.29 10.37
C ASN A 43 -4.88 -8.87 10.74
N TYR A 44 -4.66 -8.62 12.04
CA TYR A 44 -4.02 -7.38 12.49
C TYR A 44 -2.73 -7.11 11.71
N ILE A 45 -2.04 -8.15 11.25
CA ILE A 45 -0.83 -8.05 10.44
C ILE A 45 -1.08 -7.47 9.05
N THR A 46 -2.17 -7.84 8.35
CA THR A 46 -2.47 -7.27 7.02
C THR A 46 -2.84 -5.79 7.15
N LEU A 47 -3.61 -5.43 8.18
CA LEU A 47 -3.89 -4.04 8.53
C LEU A 47 -2.61 -3.25 8.84
N ILE A 48 -1.75 -3.77 9.72
CA ILE A 48 -0.46 -3.15 10.08
C ILE A 48 0.41 -2.98 8.83
N LEU A 49 0.42 -3.96 7.92
CA LEU A 49 1.16 -3.89 6.68
C LEU A 49 0.65 -2.79 5.74
N ASN A 50 -0.67 -2.63 5.62
CA ASN A 50 -1.28 -1.56 4.83
C ASN A 50 -0.90 -0.19 5.40
N ILE A 51 -1.06 -0.01 6.71
CA ILE A 51 -0.70 1.24 7.40
C ILE A 51 0.80 1.52 7.24
N ALA A 52 1.66 0.51 7.40
CA ALA A 52 3.10 0.65 7.19
C ALA A 52 3.42 1.09 5.75
N CYS A 53 2.73 0.52 4.75
CA CYS A 53 2.86 0.92 3.36
C CYS A 53 2.46 2.39 3.15
N LEU A 54 1.31 2.83 3.67
CA LEU A 54 0.86 4.23 3.63
C LEU A 54 1.89 5.18 4.28
N VAL A 55 2.43 4.82 5.45
CA VAL A 55 3.46 5.60 6.16
C VAL A 55 4.75 5.70 5.34
N LEU A 56 5.20 4.61 4.73
CA LEU A 56 6.39 4.62 3.88
C LEU A 56 6.19 5.50 2.64
N MET A 57 5.01 5.44 2.02
CA MET A 57 4.66 6.24 0.86
C MET A 57 4.62 7.74 1.21
N TYR A 58 4.04 8.09 2.36
CA TYR A 58 4.07 9.45 2.89
C TYR A 58 5.49 9.97 3.12
N LYS A 59 6.35 9.18 3.79
CA LYS A 59 7.76 9.55 4.03
C LYS A 59 8.52 9.76 2.71
N LYS A 60 8.27 8.92 1.71
CA LYS A 60 8.89 9.06 0.38
C LYS A 60 8.50 10.36 -0.31
N ILE A 61 7.22 10.76 -0.25
CA ILE A 61 6.80 12.06 -0.78
C ILE A 61 7.49 13.22 -0.06
N MET A 62 7.61 13.14 1.26
CA MET A 62 8.31 14.19 2.03
C MET A 62 9.76 14.37 1.57
N ILE A 63 10.48 13.26 1.31
CA ILE A 63 11.86 13.31 0.79
C ILE A 63 11.87 13.90 -0.63
N ILE A 64 10.94 13.48 -1.49
CA ILE A 64 10.83 13.99 -2.87
C ILE A 64 10.51 15.50 -2.86
N ASN A 65 9.66 15.96 -1.94
CA ASN A 65 9.37 17.38 -1.75
C ASN A 65 10.63 18.17 -1.37
N GLY A 66 11.52 17.61 -0.54
CA GLY A 66 12.79 18.24 -0.19
C GLY A 66 13.76 18.41 -1.38
N ILE A 67 13.65 17.53 -2.40
CA ILE A 67 14.50 17.54 -3.60
C ILE A 67 13.75 18.20 -4.79
N ASN A 68 12.51 18.68 -4.58
CA ASN A 68 11.62 19.08 -5.66
C ASN A 68 12.19 20.22 -6.51
N HIS A 69 12.90 21.18 -5.90
CA HIS A 69 13.52 22.29 -6.61
C HIS A 69 14.56 21.81 -7.66
N THR A 70 15.34 20.78 -7.35
CA THR A 70 16.34 20.24 -8.30
C THR A 70 15.72 19.30 -9.34
N LEU A 71 14.57 18.68 -9.02
CA LEU A 71 13.82 17.85 -9.96
C LEU A 71 13.03 18.69 -10.97
N ILE A 72 12.36 19.76 -10.52
CA ILE A 72 11.54 20.65 -11.35
C ILE A 72 12.42 21.36 -12.38
N THR A 73 13.59 21.87 -11.97
CA THR A 73 14.53 22.56 -12.86
C THR A 73 15.06 21.67 -13.99
N ARG A 74 15.16 20.34 -13.78
CA ARG A 74 15.70 19.40 -14.77
C ARG A 74 14.66 18.78 -15.71
N LYS A 75 13.43 18.58 -15.25
CA LYS A 75 12.39 17.83 -16.00
C LYS A 75 11.14 18.63 -16.34
N GLY A 76 10.97 19.82 -15.75
CA GLY A 76 9.76 20.61 -15.85
C GLY A 76 8.65 20.13 -14.91
N TYR A 77 7.86 21.07 -14.38
CA TYR A 77 6.88 20.84 -13.31
C TYR A 77 5.79 19.80 -13.65
N LYS A 78 5.24 19.85 -14.86
CA LYS A 78 4.17 18.93 -15.28
C LYS A 78 4.66 17.48 -15.37
N ASN A 79 5.88 17.29 -15.88
CA ASN A 79 6.49 15.98 -16.04
C ASN A 79 7.00 15.41 -14.71
N THR A 80 7.50 16.22 -13.78
CA THR A 80 7.86 15.74 -12.43
C THR A 80 6.63 15.27 -11.68
N LYS A 81 5.55 16.08 -11.71
CA LYS A 81 4.26 15.77 -11.09
C LYS A 81 3.71 14.43 -11.59
N HIS A 82 3.62 14.24 -12.91
CA HIS A 82 3.14 12.99 -13.50
C HIS A 82 4.04 11.78 -13.17
N ASN A 83 5.37 11.94 -13.25
CA ASN A 83 6.30 10.86 -12.96
C ASN A 83 6.25 10.40 -11.50
N ILE A 84 6.07 11.33 -10.55
CA ILE A 84 5.97 11.00 -9.12
C ILE A 84 4.65 10.29 -8.85
N TYR A 85 3.54 10.75 -9.42
CA TYR A 85 2.26 10.06 -9.31
C TYR A 85 2.33 8.64 -9.88
N ALA A 86 2.85 8.49 -11.11
CA ALA A 86 3.03 7.18 -11.73
C ALA A 86 3.92 6.27 -10.87
N PHE A 87 5.01 6.80 -10.31
CA PHE A 87 5.86 6.04 -9.39
C PHE A 87 5.10 5.55 -8.14
N MET A 88 4.26 6.40 -7.55
CA MET A 88 3.46 6.04 -6.36
C MET A 88 2.43 4.95 -6.67
N ILE A 89 1.75 5.05 -7.81
CA ILE A 89 0.77 4.04 -8.24
C ILE A 89 1.46 2.72 -8.60
N MET A 90 2.56 2.75 -9.36
CA MET A 90 3.26 1.52 -9.75
C MET A 90 3.87 0.79 -8.54
N THR A 91 4.39 1.51 -7.56
CA THR A 91 4.95 0.90 -6.34
C THR A 91 3.88 0.30 -5.44
N THR A 92 2.69 0.89 -5.37
CA THR A 92 1.57 0.35 -4.60
C THR A 92 0.92 -0.85 -5.28
N LEU A 93 0.78 -0.83 -6.61
CA LEU A 93 0.35 -2.00 -7.37
C LEU A 93 1.34 -3.16 -7.23
N LEU A 94 2.65 -2.89 -7.27
CA LEU A 94 3.67 -3.91 -7.03
C LEU A 94 3.53 -4.54 -5.63
N PHE A 95 3.33 -3.70 -4.61
CA PHE A 95 3.12 -4.17 -3.23
C PHE A 95 1.88 -5.05 -3.12
N LEU A 96 0.74 -4.62 -3.68
CA LEU A 96 -0.49 -5.42 -3.70
C LEU A 96 -0.31 -6.74 -4.45
N ALA A 97 0.40 -6.72 -5.58
CA ALA A 97 0.67 -7.94 -6.35
C ALA A 97 1.50 -8.95 -5.56
N ILE A 98 2.53 -8.49 -4.84
CA ILE A 98 3.35 -9.35 -3.97
C ILE A 98 2.49 -9.91 -2.83
N LEU A 99 1.66 -9.07 -2.20
CA LEU A 99 0.79 -9.48 -1.09
C LEU A 99 -0.25 -10.51 -1.54
N TYR A 100 -0.94 -10.24 -2.65
CA TYR A 100 -1.95 -11.14 -3.20
C TYR A 100 -1.32 -12.45 -3.67
N GLY A 101 -0.17 -12.38 -4.35
CA GLY A 101 0.58 -13.55 -4.78
C GLY A 101 1.03 -14.41 -3.61
N PHE A 102 1.53 -13.80 -2.54
CA PHE A 102 1.94 -14.52 -1.33
C PHE A 102 0.75 -15.20 -0.64
N LEU A 103 -0.34 -14.47 -0.42
CA LEU A 103 -1.54 -15.03 0.21
C LEU A 103 -2.18 -16.13 -0.64
N PHE A 104 -2.15 -15.97 -1.97
CA PHE A 104 -2.60 -17.00 -2.90
C PHE A 104 -1.76 -18.28 -2.79
N LEU A 105 -0.43 -18.17 -2.70
CA LEU A 105 0.45 -19.33 -2.55
C LEU A 105 0.24 -20.07 -1.23
N VAL A 106 -0.06 -19.35 -0.15
CA VAL A 106 -0.22 -19.93 1.20
C VAL A 106 -1.60 -20.57 1.40
N TYR A 107 -2.67 -19.91 0.94
CA TYR A 107 -4.05 -20.29 1.27
C TYR A 107 -4.88 -20.81 0.09
N GLY A 108 -4.40 -20.66 -1.15
CA GLY A 108 -5.07 -21.16 -2.34
C GLY A 108 -6.40 -20.47 -2.67
N ILE A 109 -7.11 -21.02 -3.66
CA ILE A 109 -8.41 -20.53 -4.18
C ILE A 109 -9.53 -21.53 -3.81
N SER A 110 -9.72 -21.81 -2.52
CA SER A 110 -10.92 -22.56 -2.10
C SER A 110 -12.14 -21.63 -2.06
N GLN A 111 -13.26 -22.04 -2.66
CA GLN A 111 -14.57 -21.34 -2.55
C GLN A 111 -14.53 -19.84 -2.96
N MET A 112 -14.23 -19.56 -4.23
CA MET A 112 -14.41 -18.21 -4.79
C MET A 112 -15.89 -17.90 -5.04
N SER A 113 -16.43 -16.95 -4.28
CA SER A 113 -17.73 -16.35 -4.59
C SER A 113 -17.57 -15.04 -5.35
N ILE A 114 -18.54 -14.71 -6.20
CA ILE A 114 -18.59 -13.43 -6.94
C ILE A 114 -18.49 -12.24 -5.97
N LYS A 115 -19.09 -12.36 -4.77
CA LYS A 115 -19.03 -11.36 -3.71
C LYS A 115 -17.60 -11.11 -3.21
N LEU A 116 -16.83 -12.16 -2.97
CA LEU A 116 -15.42 -12.04 -2.53
C LEU A 116 -14.55 -11.39 -3.60
N LEU A 117 -14.74 -11.75 -4.87
CA LEU A 117 -14.00 -11.17 -5.99
C LEU A 117 -14.30 -9.67 -6.12
N LEU A 118 -15.57 -9.29 -6.00
CA LEU A 118 -15.99 -7.89 -6.02
C LEU A 118 -15.40 -7.10 -4.83
N MET A 119 -15.33 -7.72 -3.65
CA MET A 119 -14.72 -7.11 -2.45
C MET A 119 -13.20 -6.86 -2.63
N LEU A 120 -12.49 -7.76 -3.31
CA LEU A 120 -11.07 -7.57 -3.65
C LEU A 120 -10.87 -6.38 -4.60
N VAL A 121 -11.74 -6.22 -5.60
CA VAL A 121 -11.70 -5.10 -6.56
C VAL A 121 -12.00 -3.77 -5.86
N ILE A 122 -12.99 -3.72 -4.97
CA ILE A 122 -13.28 -2.51 -4.20
C ILE A 122 -12.08 -2.16 -3.31
N TYR A 123 -11.47 -3.15 -2.68
CA TYR A 123 -10.33 -2.96 -1.81
C TYR A 123 -9.09 -2.42 -2.55
N THR A 124 -8.78 -2.92 -3.76
CA THR A 124 -7.69 -2.35 -4.57
C THR A 124 -7.97 -0.90 -4.96
N LEU A 125 -9.19 -0.58 -5.35
CA LEU A 125 -9.59 0.78 -5.72
C LEU A 125 -9.49 1.74 -4.54
N LEU A 126 -9.90 1.32 -3.34
CA LEU A 126 -9.75 2.11 -2.12
C LEU A 126 -8.30 2.39 -1.78
N PHE A 127 -7.43 1.38 -1.89
CA PHE A 127 -6.01 1.57 -1.60
C PHE A 127 -5.34 2.53 -2.61
N LEU A 128 -5.74 2.47 -3.88
CA LEU A 128 -5.30 3.46 -4.89
C LEU A 128 -5.81 4.87 -4.58
N PHE A 129 -7.03 4.98 -4.05
CA PHE A 129 -7.61 6.25 -3.62
C PHE A 129 -6.85 6.84 -2.42
N GLU A 130 -6.53 6.03 -1.41
CA GLU A 130 -5.72 6.43 -0.24
C GLU A 130 -4.35 6.97 -0.65
N ILE A 131 -3.68 6.30 -1.59
CA ILE A 131 -2.38 6.74 -2.13
C ILE A 131 -2.52 8.05 -2.92
N SER A 132 -3.64 8.24 -3.61
CA SER A 132 -3.94 9.49 -4.30
C SER A 132 -4.10 10.66 -3.33
N ILE A 133 -4.69 10.43 -2.15
CA ILE A 133 -4.76 11.43 -1.06
C ILE A 133 -3.36 11.78 -0.56
N ILE A 134 -2.52 10.77 -0.30
CA ILE A 134 -1.12 10.99 0.12
C ILE A 134 -0.37 11.82 -0.93
N TYR A 135 -0.59 11.53 -2.20
CA TYR A 135 0.01 12.28 -3.30
C TYR A 135 -0.36 13.77 -3.33
N LEU A 136 -1.53 14.18 -2.83
CA LEU A 136 -1.90 15.60 -2.77
C LEU A 136 -0.95 16.44 -1.89
N GLN A 137 -0.15 15.81 -1.03
CA GLN A 137 0.92 16.45 -0.28
C GLN A 137 2.08 16.95 -1.18
N PHE A 138 2.20 16.46 -2.41
CA PHE A 138 3.26 16.85 -3.31
C PHE A 138 3.27 18.37 -3.54
N ASN A 139 4.44 18.99 -3.35
CA ASN A 139 4.66 20.43 -3.45
C ASN A 139 3.91 21.30 -2.40
N ARG A 140 3.41 20.70 -1.31
CA ARG A 140 2.85 21.40 -0.14
C ARG A 140 3.68 21.14 1.12
N LYS A 141 3.58 22.01 2.13
CA LYS A 141 4.16 21.72 3.46
C LYS A 141 3.58 20.42 3.98
N SER A 142 4.44 19.57 4.55
CA SER A 142 4.03 18.29 5.14
C SER A 142 2.98 18.53 6.22
N ASN A 143 1.79 17.98 6.02
CA ASN A 143 0.72 18.00 7.00
C ASN A 143 0.40 16.54 7.40
N ILE A 144 0.19 16.32 8.69
CA ILE A 144 -0.23 15.03 9.25
C ILE A 144 -1.60 14.60 8.70
N LEU A 145 -2.44 15.56 8.29
CA LEU A 145 -3.77 15.27 7.76
C LEU A 145 -3.73 14.38 6.50
N TYR A 146 -2.68 14.50 5.67
CA TYR A 146 -2.51 13.70 4.46
C TYR A 146 -2.19 12.22 4.72
N ILE A 147 -1.81 11.86 5.95
CA ILE A 147 -1.61 10.46 6.36
C ILE A 147 -2.72 9.98 7.31
N ALA A 148 -3.22 10.87 8.17
CA ALA A 148 -4.29 10.53 9.10
C ALA A 148 -5.58 10.14 8.36
N LEU A 149 -5.96 10.88 7.30
CA LEU A 149 -7.15 10.56 6.51
C LEU A 149 -7.09 9.16 5.87
N PRO A 150 -6.03 8.80 5.11
CA PRO A 150 -5.87 7.44 4.59
C PRO A 150 -5.94 6.35 5.67
N ILE A 151 -5.29 6.56 6.83
CA ILE A 151 -5.30 5.59 7.92
C ILE A 151 -6.71 5.41 8.50
N ILE A 152 -7.45 6.51 8.69
CA ILE A 152 -8.83 6.47 9.19
C ILE A 152 -9.74 5.74 8.20
N ILE A 153 -9.60 6.00 6.89
CA ILE A 153 -10.37 5.31 5.84
C ILE A 153 -10.06 3.81 5.85
N ASN A 154 -8.78 3.44 5.94
CA ASN A 154 -8.34 2.05 5.97
C ASN A 154 -8.90 1.31 7.20
N LEU A 155 -8.85 1.95 8.37
CA LEU A 155 -9.44 1.42 9.61
C LEU A 155 -10.97 1.30 9.52
N ALA A 156 -11.66 2.33 9.02
CA ALA A 156 -13.11 2.30 8.86
C ALA A 156 -13.55 1.17 7.93
N TYR A 157 -12.84 0.98 6.80
CA TYR A 157 -13.11 -0.12 5.89
C TYR A 157 -12.89 -1.49 6.54
N HIS A 158 -11.83 -1.63 7.33
CA HIS A 158 -11.56 -2.85 8.09
C HIS A 158 -12.69 -3.19 9.07
N TYR A 159 -13.24 -2.20 9.78
CA TYR A 159 -14.33 -2.43 10.74
C TYR A 159 -15.72 -2.53 10.12
N MET A 160 -15.98 -1.97 8.93
CA MET A 160 -17.30 -2.01 8.29
C MET A 160 -17.56 -3.29 7.48
N PHE A 161 -16.51 -3.91 6.94
CA PHE A 161 -16.62 -5.18 6.21
C PHE A 161 -16.50 -6.42 7.13
N PHE A 162 -16.56 -6.17 8.44
CA PHE A 162 -16.47 -7.13 9.54
C PHE A 162 -17.68 -7.05 10.46
#